data_AF-A0A4V1IVG2-F1
#
_entry.id   AF-A0A4V1IVG2-F1
#
_cell.length_a   1.000
_cell.length_b   1.000
_cell.length_c   1.000
_cell.angle_alpha   90.00
_cell.angle_beta   90.00
_cell.angle_gamma   90.00
#
_symmetry.space_group_name_H-M   'P 1'
#
loop_
_entity.id
_entity.type
_entity.pdbx_description
1 polymer ?
#
loop_
_entity_poly.entity_id
_entity_poly.type
_entity_poly.pdbx_seq_one_letter_code
_entity_poly.pdbx_strand_id
1 'polypeptide(L)'
;MLAYLRALQQSPASAEARRRLQAIEAMSEMLRRQIRIWFSMGSVVVKQITWASPACILESIIQHEAIHEIPTWDHLKQRLGPGRLCFAVFHQSMPYEVLTFVEVALQTGVTTNAQLILDDPSPSGVNHATGVSHDTAMFYSITSTQPGLKGIDLGNYLIKWAVKEMTLLRHADWIADPAIAQRVRPLLMRLAARYLLEAKRPGHPATVYDPVANFHIRNGAMVRQLLWRGDTSQRALSQSFGIMVNYQYTLDAVEANTVAYVRRGAVAVHPRQQDPDLAATVLD
;
A
#
# COMPACT_ATOMS: atom_id res chain seq x y z
N MET A 1 -3.77 38.27 -1.21
CA MET A 1 -4.72 38.35 -0.06
C MET A 1 -4.07 38.89 1.21
N LEU A 2 -3.05 38.24 1.80
CA LEU A 2 -2.35 38.74 3.01
C LEU A 2 -1.70 40.14 2.84
N ALA A 3 -1.19 40.47 1.65
CA ALA A 3 -0.65 41.81 1.35
C ALA A 3 -1.72 42.92 1.32
N TYR A 4 -2.93 42.59 0.82
CA TYR A 4 -4.08 43.51 0.82
C TYR A 4 -4.63 43.73 2.24
N LEU A 5 -4.63 42.67 3.07
CA LEU A 5 -5.03 42.75 4.48
C LEU A 5 -4.04 43.60 5.32
N ARG A 6 -2.72 43.51 5.07
CA ARG A 6 -1.72 44.37 5.71
C ARG A 6 -1.83 45.83 5.31
N ALA A 7 -2.11 46.11 4.03
CA ALA A 7 -2.31 47.47 3.53
C ALA A 7 -3.56 48.13 4.15
N LEU A 8 -4.64 47.36 4.36
CA LEU A 8 -5.86 47.83 5.02
C LEU A 8 -5.70 48.06 6.54
N GLN A 9 -4.79 47.35 7.20
CA GLN A 9 -4.51 47.53 8.64
C GLN A 9 -3.65 48.76 8.95
N GLN A 10 -2.86 49.25 7.98
CA GLN A 10 -1.95 50.40 8.14
C GLN A 10 -2.55 51.75 7.71
N SER A 11 -3.67 51.74 6.98
CA SER A 11 -4.47 52.93 6.68
C SER A 11 -5.43 53.23 7.84
N PRO A 12 -5.82 54.49 8.12
CA PRO A 12 -6.88 54.80 9.09
C PRO A 12 -8.22 54.25 8.58
N ALA A 13 -8.42 52.94 8.71
CA ALA A 13 -9.56 52.23 8.19
C ALA A 13 -10.82 52.70 8.91
N SER A 14 -11.80 53.15 8.13
CA SER A 14 -13.15 53.49 8.62
C SER A 14 -13.74 52.31 9.40
N ALA A 15 -14.66 52.58 10.33
CA ALA A 15 -15.32 51.53 11.11
C ALA A 15 -15.96 50.44 10.22
N GLU A 16 -16.41 50.83 9.01
CA GLU A 16 -16.94 49.91 8.01
C GLU A 16 -15.87 48.97 7.42
N ALA A 17 -14.67 49.48 7.11
CA ALA A 17 -13.57 48.65 6.63
C ALA A 17 -13.13 47.61 7.69
N ARG A 18 -13.15 47.98 8.98
CA ARG A 18 -12.88 47.03 10.08
C ARG A 18 -13.96 45.97 10.22
N ARG A 19 -15.25 46.33 10.08
CA ARG A 19 -16.36 45.36 10.07
C ARG A 19 -16.26 44.38 8.89
N ARG A 20 -15.91 44.87 7.70
CA ARG A 20 -15.69 44.01 6.52
C ARG A 20 -14.52 43.05 6.73
N LEU A 21 -13.42 43.52 7.33
CA LEU A 21 -12.27 42.68 7.67
C LEU A 21 -12.65 41.55 8.64
N GLN A 22 -13.35 41.90 9.73
CA GLN A 22 -13.83 40.91 10.71
C GLN A 22 -14.77 39.88 10.09
N ALA A 23 -15.68 40.30 9.20
CA ALA A 23 -16.58 39.39 8.49
C ALA A 23 -15.82 38.41 7.58
N ILE A 24 -14.80 38.88 6.86
CA ILE A 24 -13.95 38.04 6.00
C ILE A 24 -13.15 37.03 6.84
N GLU A 25 -12.60 37.46 7.97
CA GLU A 25 -11.88 36.57 8.90
C GLU A 25 -12.79 35.47 9.47
N ALA A 26 -14.00 35.83 9.91
CA ALA A 26 -14.99 34.88 10.41
C ALA A 26 -15.39 33.86 9.33
N MET A 27 -15.63 34.31 8.09
CA MET A 27 -15.95 33.43 6.97
C MET A 27 -14.78 32.51 6.61
N SER A 28 -13.55 33.03 6.61
CA SER A 28 -12.34 32.23 6.38
C SER A 28 -12.20 31.12 7.42
N GLU A 29 -12.52 31.40 8.69
CA GLU A 29 -12.41 30.41 9.76
C GLU A 29 -13.49 29.33 9.64
N MET A 30 -14.73 29.72 9.29
CA MET A 30 -15.80 28.77 8.99
C MET A 30 -15.43 27.86 7.81
N LEU A 31 -14.88 28.42 6.74
CA LEU A 31 -14.44 27.64 5.57
C LEU A 31 -13.32 26.66 5.95
N ARG A 32 -12.29 27.11 6.69
CA ARG A 32 -11.21 26.23 7.18
C ARG A 32 -11.74 25.08 8.02
N ARG A 33 -12.75 25.34 8.87
CA ARG A 33 -13.38 24.30 9.68
C ARG A 33 -14.08 23.25 8.82
N GLN A 34 -14.78 23.65 7.76
CA GLN A 34 -15.42 22.70 6.83
C GLN A 34 -14.39 21.89 6.03
N ILE A 35 -13.35 22.55 5.50
CA ILE A 35 -12.26 21.86 4.78
C ILE A 35 -11.59 20.83 5.70
N ARG A 36 -11.34 21.15 6.97
CA ARG A 36 -10.80 20.17 7.95
C ARG A 36 -11.67 18.92 8.10
N ILE A 37 -12.99 19.05 8.03
CA ILE A 37 -13.91 17.92 8.15
C ILE A 37 -13.88 17.08 6.87
N TRP A 38 -13.93 17.73 5.70
CA TRP A 38 -13.90 17.06 4.40
C TRP A 38 -12.58 16.33 4.13
N PHE A 39 -11.46 16.85 4.62
CA PHE A 39 -10.14 16.22 4.50
C PHE A 39 -9.72 15.45 5.76
N SER A 40 -10.69 14.99 6.55
CA SER A 40 -10.43 14.14 7.71
C SER A 40 -10.10 12.69 7.31
N MET A 41 -9.58 11.92 8.28
CA MET A 41 -9.06 10.56 8.11
C MET A 41 -9.99 9.57 7.38
N GLY A 42 -11.30 9.81 7.35
CA GLY A 42 -12.28 8.93 6.68
C GLY A 42 -12.42 9.15 5.17
N SER A 43 -11.94 10.29 4.64
CA SER A 43 -12.14 10.70 3.24
C SER A 43 -10.85 10.71 2.43
N VAL A 44 -9.72 10.49 3.10
CA VAL A 44 -8.40 10.42 2.48
C VAL A 44 -7.91 8.98 2.36
N VAL A 45 -7.14 8.71 1.32
CA VAL A 45 -6.53 7.40 1.05
C VAL A 45 -5.03 7.58 0.82
N VAL A 46 -4.24 6.65 1.35
CA VAL A 46 -2.79 6.61 1.10
C VAL A 46 -2.51 5.58 0.03
N LYS A 47 -1.64 5.91 -0.93
CA LYS A 47 -1.17 4.98 -1.95
C LYS A 47 0.35 5.02 -2.03
N GLN A 48 0.96 3.87 -2.30
CA GLN A 48 2.36 3.83 -2.73
C GLN A 48 2.46 4.31 -4.17
N ILE A 49 3.41 5.21 -4.41
CA ILE A 49 3.76 5.67 -5.75
C ILE A 49 4.94 4.86 -6.24
N THR A 50 4.77 4.29 -7.43
CA THR A 50 5.80 3.54 -8.15
C THR A 50 5.95 4.10 -9.57
N TRP A 51 6.96 3.64 -10.31
CA TRP A 51 7.13 4.01 -11.72
C TRP A 51 5.96 3.57 -12.63
N ALA A 52 5.10 2.65 -12.16
CA ALA A 52 3.89 2.24 -12.87
C ALA A 52 2.67 3.15 -12.60
N SER A 53 2.82 4.17 -11.75
CA SER A 53 1.72 5.10 -11.44
C SER A 53 1.38 5.97 -12.67
N PRO A 54 0.13 6.46 -12.79
CA PRO A 54 -0.25 7.37 -13.87
C PRO A 54 0.69 8.57 -14.00
N ALA A 55 1.05 8.91 -15.24
CA ALA A 55 2.03 9.96 -15.54
C ALA A 55 1.64 11.33 -14.95
N CYS A 56 0.35 11.66 -14.88
CA CYS A 56 -0.13 12.90 -14.25
C CYS A 56 0.21 12.99 -12.75
N ILE A 57 0.21 11.86 -12.02
CA ILE A 57 0.60 11.82 -10.61
C ILE A 57 2.11 12.01 -10.48
N LEU A 58 2.89 11.38 -11.36
CA LEU A 58 4.34 11.51 -11.39
C LEU A 58 4.78 12.94 -11.72
N GLU A 59 4.11 13.56 -12.70
CA GLU A 59 4.32 14.97 -13.05
C GLU A 59 3.95 15.90 -11.88
N SER A 60 2.85 15.63 -11.17
CA SER A 60 2.49 16.38 -9.96
C SER A 60 3.59 16.34 -8.91
N ILE A 61 4.24 15.19 -8.69
CA ILE A 61 5.36 15.06 -7.74
C ILE A 61 6.55 15.92 -8.19
N ILE A 62 6.95 15.82 -9.46
CA ILE A 62 8.04 16.64 -10.02
C ILE A 62 7.77 18.14 -9.81
N GLN A 63 6.54 18.58 -10.12
CA GLN A 63 6.18 20.00 -10.06
C GLN A 63 6.09 20.57 -8.64
N HIS A 64 5.75 19.75 -7.65
CA HIS A 64 5.44 20.24 -6.31
C HIS A 64 6.55 19.95 -5.29
N GLU A 65 7.54 19.13 -5.62
CA GLU A 65 8.65 18.82 -4.71
C GLU A 65 9.36 20.10 -4.23
N ALA A 66 9.27 20.35 -2.92
CA ALA A 66 9.60 21.63 -2.32
C ALA A 66 10.96 21.66 -1.58
N ILE A 67 11.57 20.50 -1.35
CA ILE A 67 12.79 20.35 -0.54
C ILE A 67 13.98 20.06 -1.45
N HIS A 68 13.84 19.08 -2.33
CA HIS A 68 14.90 18.63 -3.23
C HIS A 68 14.37 18.53 -4.66
N GLU A 69 14.57 19.58 -5.45
CA GLU A 69 14.09 19.68 -6.84
C GLU A 69 14.36 18.40 -7.66
N ILE A 70 13.38 18.02 -8.49
CA ILE A 70 13.46 16.86 -9.38
C ILE A 70 13.55 17.38 -10.82
N PRO A 71 14.76 17.59 -11.37
CA PRO A 71 14.90 18.30 -12.64
C PRO A 71 14.47 17.46 -13.85
N THR A 72 14.50 16.12 -13.76
CA THR A 72 14.15 15.25 -14.89
C THR A 72 13.37 14.01 -14.45
N TRP A 73 12.68 13.39 -15.42
CA TRP A 73 11.99 12.11 -15.24
C TRP A 73 12.93 10.98 -14.77
N ASP A 74 14.19 10.99 -15.19
CA ASP A 74 15.18 10.01 -14.75
C ASP A 74 15.52 10.16 -13.26
N HIS A 75 15.58 11.40 -12.74
CA HIS A 75 15.74 11.64 -11.31
C HIS A 75 14.53 11.12 -10.53
N LEU A 76 13.30 11.37 -11.01
CA LEU A 76 12.10 10.78 -10.38
C LEU A 76 12.17 9.25 -10.39
N LYS A 77 12.59 8.65 -11.52
CA LYS A 77 12.71 7.20 -11.65
C LYS A 77 13.67 6.61 -10.64
N GLN A 78 14.80 7.29 -10.38
CA GLN A 78 15.75 6.89 -9.34
C GLN A 78 15.12 6.96 -7.94
N ARG A 79 14.36 8.02 -7.64
CA ARG A 79 13.65 8.20 -6.36
C ARG A 79 12.48 7.24 -6.16
N LEU A 80 12.02 6.57 -7.22
CA LEU A 80 11.01 5.50 -7.17
C LEU A 80 11.61 4.10 -7.40
N GLY A 81 12.95 4.02 -7.45
CA GLY A 81 13.69 2.79 -7.71
C GLY A 81 13.79 1.85 -6.50
N PRO A 82 14.55 0.74 -6.64
CA PRO A 82 14.82 -0.17 -5.53
C PRO A 82 15.37 0.56 -4.29
N GLY A 83 14.96 0.12 -3.09
CA GLY A 83 15.39 0.77 -1.84
C GLY A 83 14.86 2.20 -1.64
N ARG A 84 13.97 2.69 -2.51
CA ARG A 84 13.26 3.96 -2.35
C ARG A 84 11.75 3.72 -2.34
N LEU A 85 11.06 4.42 -1.45
CA LEU A 85 9.61 4.36 -1.31
C LEU A 85 9.06 5.77 -1.41
N CYS A 86 7.93 5.92 -2.09
CA CYS A 86 7.16 7.14 -2.10
C CYS A 86 5.71 6.81 -1.74
N PHE A 87 5.14 7.56 -0.81
CA PHE A 87 3.73 7.43 -0.44
C PHE A 87 3.04 8.78 -0.59
N ALA A 88 1.80 8.75 -1.06
CA ALA A 88 1.01 9.97 -1.27
C ALA A 88 -0.41 9.82 -0.73
N VAL A 89 -0.91 10.93 -0.17
CA VAL A 89 -2.30 11.09 0.29
C VAL A 89 -3.13 11.68 -0.84
N PHE A 90 -4.28 11.07 -1.08
CA PHE A 90 -5.30 11.52 -2.03
C PHE A 90 -6.63 11.69 -1.30
N HIS A 91 -7.53 12.51 -1.83
CA HIS A 91 -8.94 12.49 -1.44
C HIS A 91 -9.69 11.45 -2.29
N GLN A 92 -10.66 10.74 -1.73
CA GLN A 92 -11.43 9.71 -2.47
C GLN A 92 -12.09 10.25 -3.73
N SER A 93 -12.60 11.49 -3.70
CA SER A 93 -13.20 12.16 -4.85
C SER A 93 -12.20 12.82 -5.81
N MET A 94 -10.90 12.83 -5.48
CA MET A 94 -9.82 13.41 -6.30
C MET A 94 -8.67 12.40 -6.43
N PRO A 95 -8.88 11.25 -7.10
CA PRO A 95 -7.96 10.12 -7.06
C PRO A 95 -6.63 10.33 -7.78
N TYR A 96 -6.50 11.42 -8.55
CA TYR A 96 -5.30 11.80 -9.30
C TYR A 96 -4.62 13.06 -8.75
N GLU A 97 -5.20 13.70 -7.73
CA GLU A 97 -4.64 14.91 -7.11
C GLU A 97 -3.82 14.52 -5.88
N VAL A 98 -2.51 14.67 -5.96
CA VAL A 98 -1.62 14.45 -4.80
C VAL A 98 -1.84 15.60 -3.82
N LEU A 99 -2.20 15.32 -2.57
CA LEU A 99 -2.38 16.36 -1.52
C LEU A 99 -1.12 16.56 -0.68
N THR A 100 -0.47 15.44 -0.36
CA THR A 100 0.76 15.39 0.42
C THR A 100 1.48 14.12 0.04
N PHE A 101 2.80 14.18 -0.13
CA PHE A 101 3.60 12.99 -0.36
C PHE A 101 4.86 13.00 0.49
N VAL A 102 5.43 11.82 0.65
CA VAL A 102 6.65 11.57 1.40
C VAL A 102 7.57 10.66 0.60
N GLU A 103 8.85 10.99 0.59
CA GLU A 103 9.90 10.19 -0.01
C GLU A 103 10.80 9.59 1.07
N VAL A 104 11.06 8.29 0.96
CA VAL A 104 11.75 7.50 1.97
C VAL A 104 12.85 6.68 1.32
N ALA A 105 14.05 6.73 1.89
CA ALA A 105 15.16 5.87 1.52
C ALA A 105 15.36 4.76 2.56
N LEU A 106 15.42 3.52 2.11
CA LEU A 106 15.80 2.38 2.95
C LEU A 106 17.31 2.29 2.99
N GLN A 107 17.88 2.25 4.19
CA GLN A 107 19.33 2.24 4.41
C GLN A 107 19.73 1.28 5.54
N THR A 108 21.04 1.07 5.68
CA THR A 108 21.68 0.43 6.84
C THR A 108 22.37 1.53 7.65
N GLY A 109 21.82 1.84 8.81
CA GLY A 109 22.19 2.99 9.64
C GLY A 109 21.56 4.31 9.21
N VAL A 110 21.72 5.31 10.08
CA VAL A 110 21.25 6.69 9.85
C VAL A 110 22.32 7.45 9.08
N THR A 111 21.93 8.02 7.94
CA THR A 111 22.80 8.91 7.18
C THR A 111 22.65 10.36 7.64
N THR A 112 23.76 11.10 7.70
CA THR A 112 23.79 12.50 8.16
C THR A 112 23.71 13.53 7.01
N ASN A 113 23.77 13.08 5.76
CA ASN A 113 23.78 13.93 4.58
C ASN A 113 22.77 13.42 3.53
N ALA A 114 21.74 14.23 3.24
CA ALA A 114 20.71 13.91 2.25
C ALA A 114 21.28 13.73 0.83
N GLN A 115 22.40 14.38 0.51
CA GLN A 115 23.03 14.26 -0.80
C GLN A 115 23.54 12.85 -1.07
N LEU A 116 23.91 12.09 -0.03
CA LEU A 116 24.27 10.67 -0.16
C LEU A 116 23.08 9.80 -0.57
N ILE A 117 21.84 10.24 -0.36
CA ILE A 117 20.62 9.56 -0.81
C ILE A 117 20.29 9.95 -2.25
N LEU A 118 20.44 11.24 -2.58
CA LEU A 118 20.07 11.84 -3.86
C LEU A 118 21.06 11.53 -4.98
N ASP A 119 22.36 11.55 -4.69
CA ASP A 119 23.42 11.29 -5.67
C ASP A 119 23.74 9.79 -5.80
N ASP A 120 23.02 8.94 -5.07
CA ASP A 120 23.18 7.49 -5.13
C ASP A 120 22.84 7.00 -6.54
N PRO A 121 23.84 6.60 -7.36
CA PRO A 121 23.62 6.21 -8.74
C PRO A 121 22.97 4.83 -8.84
N SER A 122 22.82 4.12 -7.71
CA SER A 122 22.27 2.78 -7.63
C SER A 122 21.59 2.62 -6.26
N PRO A 123 20.45 3.32 -6.03
CA PRO A 123 19.68 3.19 -4.81
C PRO A 123 19.41 1.73 -4.60
N SER A 124 20.07 1.17 -3.58
CA SER A 124 20.53 -0.21 -3.51
C SER A 124 19.74 -1.17 -4.40
N GLY A 125 20.29 -1.39 -5.60
CA GLY A 125 19.88 -2.48 -6.46
C GLY A 125 19.94 -3.75 -5.62
N VAL A 126 18.84 -4.50 -5.66
CA VAL A 126 18.74 -5.80 -5.03
C VAL A 126 19.86 -6.68 -5.58
N ASN A 127 20.96 -6.81 -4.85
CA ASN A 127 21.77 -8.01 -4.95
C ASN A 127 20.97 -9.11 -4.25
N HIS A 128 20.13 -9.79 -5.02
CA HIS A 128 19.44 -11.02 -4.61
C HIS A 128 20.42 -12.11 -4.10
N ALA A 129 21.74 -11.89 -4.23
CA ALA A 129 22.82 -12.76 -3.77
C ALA A 129 23.39 -12.42 -2.37
N THR A 130 23.15 -11.25 -1.76
CA THR A 130 23.88 -10.84 -0.54
C THR A 130 23.05 -10.53 0.71
N GLY A 131 21.72 -10.66 0.69
CA GLY A 131 20.91 -10.63 1.92
C GLY A 131 21.07 -9.37 2.78
N VAL A 132 21.36 -8.21 2.16
CA VAL A 132 21.55 -6.96 2.89
C VAL A 132 20.21 -6.51 3.48
N SER A 133 20.10 -6.66 4.79
CA SER A 133 19.00 -6.15 5.59
C SER A 133 19.14 -4.63 5.71
N HIS A 134 18.13 -3.91 5.26
CA HIS A 134 18.00 -2.48 5.58
C HIS A 134 17.46 -2.43 7.02
N ASP A 135 18.01 -1.61 7.91
CA ASP A 135 17.54 -1.46 9.30
C ASP A 135 16.86 -0.11 9.55
N THR A 136 17.05 0.85 8.64
CA THR A 136 16.66 2.25 8.80
C THR A 136 15.82 2.71 7.62
N ALA A 137 14.78 3.51 7.91
CA ALA A 137 13.98 4.21 6.91
C ALA A 137 14.14 5.72 7.10
N MET A 138 14.79 6.37 6.15
CA MET A 138 15.11 7.80 6.17
C MET A 138 14.05 8.57 5.39
N PHE A 139 13.20 9.29 6.10
CA PHE A 139 12.24 10.23 5.51
C PHE A 139 12.98 11.51 5.10
N TYR A 140 13.36 11.63 3.83
CA TYR A 140 14.22 12.71 3.35
C TYR A 140 13.47 13.84 2.65
N SER A 141 12.23 13.60 2.19
CA SER A 141 11.34 14.68 1.70
C SER A 141 9.90 14.46 2.16
N ILE A 142 9.23 15.53 2.61
CA ILE A 142 7.81 15.58 2.91
C ILE A 142 7.26 16.87 2.31
N THR A 143 6.32 16.75 1.37
CA THR A 143 5.80 17.88 0.60
C THR A 143 4.28 17.93 0.67
N SER A 144 3.72 19.09 0.99
CA SER A 144 2.28 19.39 0.83
C SER A 144 2.06 20.22 -0.41
N THR A 145 1.24 19.73 -1.32
CA THR A 145 1.02 20.34 -2.65
C THR A 145 -0.03 21.45 -2.63
N GLN A 146 -0.94 21.43 -1.65
CA GLN A 146 -2.12 22.31 -1.58
C GLN A 146 -1.96 23.39 -0.49
N PRO A 147 -1.65 24.65 -0.84
CA PRO A 147 -1.55 25.74 0.13
C PRO A 147 -2.84 25.98 0.90
N GLY A 148 -3.99 25.70 0.27
CA GLY A 148 -5.32 25.82 0.86
C GLY A 148 -5.60 24.84 2.00
N LEU A 149 -4.83 23.76 2.11
CA LEU A 149 -4.94 22.77 3.18
C LEU A 149 -3.95 23.03 4.33
N LYS A 150 -3.26 24.17 4.33
CA LYS A 150 -2.34 24.55 5.42
C LYS A 150 -3.07 24.50 6.77
N GLY A 151 -2.50 23.75 7.71
CA GLY A 151 -3.08 23.52 9.04
C GLY A 151 -3.91 22.23 9.16
N ILE A 152 -4.06 21.46 8.08
CA ILE A 152 -4.56 20.08 8.11
C ILE A 152 -3.34 19.17 8.18
N ASP A 153 -3.31 18.30 9.20
CA ASP A 153 -2.12 17.52 9.56
C ASP A 153 -1.94 16.24 8.72
N LEU A 154 -2.04 16.37 7.39
CA LEU A 154 -1.91 15.25 6.45
C LEU A 154 -0.49 14.67 6.44
N GLY A 155 0.53 15.51 6.64
CA GLY A 155 1.94 15.08 6.70
C GLY A 155 2.21 14.14 7.88
N ASN A 156 1.82 14.51 9.10
CA ASN A 156 1.97 13.65 10.28
C ASN A 156 1.19 12.34 10.15
N TYR A 157 -0.03 12.41 9.60
CA TYR A 157 -0.81 11.21 9.30
C TYR A 157 -0.07 10.29 8.33
N LEU A 158 0.47 10.83 7.24
CA LEU A 158 1.21 10.08 6.24
C LEU A 158 2.48 9.43 6.80
N ILE A 159 3.23 10.14 7.65
CA ILE A 159 4.43 9.59 8.31
C ILE A 159 4.05 8.42 9.22
N LYS A 160 3.05 8.60 10.09
CA LYS A 160 2.58 7.53 10.98
C LYS A 160 2.08 6.31 10.21
N TRP A 161 1.37 6.56 9.11
CA TRP A 161 0.91 5.52 8.21
C TRP A 161 2.09 4.80 7.56
N ALA A 162 3.06 5.53 7.01
CA ALA A 162 4.22 4.96 6.33
C ALA A 162 5.10 4.14 7.26
N VAL A 163 5.32 4.59 8.50
CA VAL A 163 6.00 3.80 9.53
C VAL A 163 5.26 2.49 9.76
N LYS A 164 3.95 2.54 9.99
CA LYS A 164 3.13 1.34 10.20
C LYS A 164 3.18 0.39 9.00
N GLU A 165 3.10 0.92 7.79
CA GLU A 165 3.15 0.15 6.55
C GLU A 165 4.52 -0.54 6.39
N MET A 166 5.62 0.19 6.58
CA MET A 166 6.96 -0.38 6.51
C MET A 166 7.21 -1.41 7.62
N THR A 167 6.66 -1.19 8.82
CA THR A 167 6.66 -2.17 9.91
C THR A 167 5.91 -3.43 9.50
N LEU A 168 4.73 -3.34 8.91
CA LEU A 168 3.97 -4.51 8.42
C LEU A 168 4.66 -5.24 7.26
N LEU A 169 5.24 -4.49 6.31
CA LEU A 169 5.94 -5.03 5.14
C LEU A 169 7.29 -5.65 5.49
N ARG A 170 8.01 -5.09 6.48
CA ARG A 170 9.29 -5.64 6.97
C ARG A 170 9.08 -6.79 7.93
N HIS A 171 8.03 -6.74 8.74
CA HIS A 171 7.70 -7.82 9.64
C HIS A 171 7.01 -8.94 8.88
N ALA A 172 7.74 -9.69 8.06
CA ALA A 172 7.55 -11.13 8.11
C ALA A 172 7.82 -11.68 9.55
N ASP A 173 8.33 -10.85 10.48
CA ASP A 173 8.44 -11.11 11.93
C ASP A 173 7.10 -11.16 12.68
N TRP A 174 5.96 -10.78 12.10
CA TRP A 174 4.68 -11.08 12.77
C TRP A 174 4.47 -12.60 12.90
N ILE A 175 5.14 -13.41 12.06
CA ILE A 175 5.25 -14.87 12.23
C ILE A 175 6.14 -15.28 13.40
N ALA A 176 7.11 -14.43 13.77
CA ALA A 176 7.97 -14.63 14.93
C ALA A 176 7.27 -14.23 16.25
N ASP A 177 6.36 -13.25 16.23
CA ASP A 177 5.51 -12.90 17.38
C ASP A 177 4.33 -13.90 17.51
N PRO A 178 4.31 -14.77 18.55
CA PRO A 178 3.26 -15.78 18.69
C PRO A 178 1.86 -15.18 18.89
N ALA A 179 1.75 -14.01 19.54
CA ALA A 179 0.47 -13.38 19.83
C ALA A 179 -0.15 -12.78 18.58
N ILE A 180 0.65 -12.16 17.71
CA ILE A 180 0.17 -11.63 16.44
C ILE A 180 -0.12 -12.78 15.46
N ALA A 181 0.81 -13.75 15.34
CA ALA A 181 0.62 -14.93 14.49
C ALA A 181 -0.68 -15.67 14.81
N GLN A 182 -1.01 -15.85 16.09
CA GLN A 182 -2.24 -16.54 16.52
C GLN A 182 -3.51 -15.76 16.17
N ARG A 183 -3.48 -14.43 16.27
CA ARG A 183 -4.63 -13.57 15.93
C ARG A 183 -4.86 -13.47 14.42
N VAL A 184 -3.79 -13.47 13.63
CA VAL A 184 -3.84 -13.28 12.18
C VAL A 184 -4.09 -14.59 11.43
N ARG A 185 -3.64 -15.72 11.99
CA ARG A 185 -3.82 -17.07 11.40
C ARG A 185 -5.21 -17.33 10.82
N PRO A 186 -6.33 -17.23 11.57
CA PRO A 186 -7.64 -17.59 11.02
C PRO A 186 -8.04 -16.70 9.83
N LEU A 187 -7.66 -15.42 9.85
CA LEU A 187 -7.94 -14.48 8.75
C LEU A 187 -7.17 -14.85 7.49
N LEU A 188 -5.86 -15.07 7.61
CA LEU A 188 -5.02 -15.43 6.45
C LEU A 188 -5.35 -16.81 5.90
N MET A 189 -5.66 -17.78 6.76
CA MET A 189 -6.05 -19.13 6.32
C MET A 189 -7.38 -19.09 5.56
N ARG A 190 -8.37 -18.31 6.02
CA ARG A 190 -9.64 -18.12 5.30
C ARG A 190 -9.44 -17.40 3.97
N LEU A 191 -8.61 -16.37 3.94
CA LEU A 191 -8.29 -15.66 2.68
C LEU A 191 -7.55 -16.56 1.69
N ALA A 192 -6.58 -17.36 2.15
CA ALA A 192 -5.86 -18.32 1.31
C ALA A 192 -6.81 -19.39 0.73
N ALA A 193 -7.75 -19.89 1.53
CA ALA A 193 -8.79 -20.82 1.05
C ALA A 193 -9.63 -20.20 -0.06
N ARG A 194 -10.16 -18.99 0.15
CA ARG A 194 -10.94 -18.26 -0.87
C ARG A 194 -10.12 -17.96 -2.12
N TYR A 195 -8.87 -17.56 -1.96
CA TYR A 195 -7.97 -17.33 -3.08
C TYR A 195 -7.77 -18.57 -3.94
N LEU A 196 -7.58 -19.76 -3.35
CA LEU A 196 -7.40 -21.00 -4.10
C LEU A 196 -8.71 -21.52 -4.74
N LEU A 197 -9.85 -21.34 -4.08
CA LEU A 197 -11.12 -21.94 -4.49
C LEU A 197 -11.98 -21.00 -5.37
N GLU A 198 -12.03 -19.72 -5.02
CA GLU A 198 -12.94 -18.73 -5.62
C GLU A 198 -12.24 -17.81 -6.62
N ALA A 199 -10.97 -17.44 -6.42
CA ALA A 199 -10.33 -16.47 -7.29
C ALA A 199 -10.04 -17.06 -8.68
N LYS A 200 -10.46 -16.34 -9.73
CA LYS A 200 -10.33 -16.75 -11.13
C LYS A 200 -9.49 -15.76 -11.93
N ARG A 201 -8.84 -16.23 -13.00
CA ARG A 201 -8.02 -15.37 -13.87
C ARG A 201 -8.92 -14.41 -14.68
N PRO A 202 -8.51 -13.14 -14.88
CA PRO A 202 -9.19 -12.23 -15.79
C PRO A 202 -9.31 -12.85 -17.20
N GLY A 203 -10.50 -12.82 -17.78
CA GLY A 203 -10.78 -13.42 -19.10
C GLY A 203 -10.92 -14.94 -19.12
N HIS A 204 -10.67 -15.65 -18.01
CA HIS A 204 -10.78 -17.11 -17.91
C HIS A 204 -11.49 -17.53 -16.61
N PRO A 205 -12.84 -17.38 -16.53
CA PRO A 205 -13.60 -17.56 -15.29
C PRO A 205 -13.61 -19.00 -14.76
N ALA A 206 -13.27 -20.00 -15.57
CA ALA A 206 -13.17 -21.39 -15.12
C ALA A 206 -11.78 -21.71 -14.51
N THR A 207 -10.77 -20.86 -14.72
CA THR A 207 -9.39 -21.14 -14.35
C THR A 207 -9.06 -20.50 -13.02
N VAL A 208 -8.59 -21.29 -12.04
CA VAL A 208 -8.11 -20.72 -10.76
C VAL A 208 -6.97 -19.73 -11.00
N TYR A 209 -6.91 -18.69 -10.17
CA TYR A 209 -5.96 -17.61 -10.33
C TYR A 209 -4.51 -18.11 -10.22
N ASP A 210 -4.20 -18.84 -9.15
CA ASP A 210 -2.85 -19.29 -8.83
C ASP A 210 -2.28 -20.26 -9.87
N PRO A 211 -1.07 -20.01 -10.41
CA PRO A 211 -0.48 -20.84 -11.46
C PRO A 211 -0.13 -22.26 -11.00
N VAL A 212 0.31 -22.45 -9.76
CA VAL A 212 0.69 -23.76 -9.22
C VAL A 212 -0.55 -24.57 -8.90
N ALA A 213 -1.57 -23.94 -8.31
CA ALA A 213 -2.88 -24.55 -8.11
C ALA A 213 -3.50 -25.00 -9.43
N ASN A 214 -3.50 -24.12 -10.43
CA ASN A 214 -4.01 -24.45 -11.75
C ASN A 214 -3.29 -25.66 -12.36
N PHE A 215 -1.96 -25.74 -12.22
CA PHE A 215 -1.20 -26.89 -12.69
C PHE A 215 -1.66 -28.19 -12.02
N HIS A 216 -1.73 -28.23 -10.69
CA HIS A 216 -2.10 -29.46 -9.98
C HIS A 216 -3.56 -29.87 -10.21
N ILE A 217 -4.49 -28.93 -10.11
CA ILE A 217 -5.93 -29.18 -10.25
C ILE A 217 -6.26 -29.59 -11.69
N ARG A 218 -5.62 -28.98 -12.70
CA ARG A 218 -5.78 -29.39 -14.10
C ARG A 218 -5.29 -30.81 -14.38
N ASN A 219 -4.36 -31.31 -13.57
CA ASN A 219 -3.90 -32.70 -13.63
C ASN A 219 -4.73 -33.65 -12.73
N GLY A 220 -5.85 -33.18 -12.18
CA GLY A 220 -6.78 -34.02 -11.42
C GLY A 220 -6.52 -34.10 -9.92
N ALA A 221 -5.62 -33.26 -9.39
CA ALA A 221 -5.44 -33.16 -7.94
C ALA A 221 -6.63 -32.50 -7.25
N MET A 222 -6.87 -32.90 -6.00
CA MET A 222 -7.71 -32.14 -5.07
C MET A 222 -6.85 -31.31 -4.13
N VAL A 223 -7.39 -30.20 -3.64
CA VAL A 223 -6.82 -29.45 -2.52
C VAL A 223 -6.99 -30.29 -1.26
N ARG A 224 -5.88 -30.71 -0.64
CA ARG A 224 -5.90 -31.56 0.55
C ARG A 224 -5.85 -30.77 1.83
N GLN A 225 -4.90 -29.84 1.95
CA GLN A 225 -4.68 -29.08 3.18
C GLN A 225 -3.88 -27.80 2.97
N LEU A 226 -4.34 -26.71 3.57
CA LEU A 226 -3.52 -25.51 3.79
C LEU A 226 -2.61 -25.72 5.00
N LEU A 227 -1.33 -25.39 4.83
CA LEU A 227 -0.31 -25.50 5.86
C LEU A 227 0.05 -24.10 6.35
N TRP A 228 -0.34 -23.81 7.59
CA TRP A 228 0.12 -22.62 8.29
C TRP A 228 1.62 -22.73 8.56
N ARG A 229 2.39 -21.70 8.16
CA ARG A 229 3.87 -21.71 8.27
C ARG A 229 4.49 -22.95 7.61
N GLY A 230 3.94 -23.39 6.47
CA GLY A 230 4.46 -24.51 5.71
C GLY A 230 5.87 -24.26 5.16
N ASP A 231 6.19 -23.01 4.85
CA ASP A 231 7.53 -22.57 4.50
C ASP A 231 7.80 -21.19 5.14
N THR A 232 8.71 -21.14 6.10
CA THR A 232 9.08 -19.91 6.80
C THR A 232 10.34 -19.24 6.22
N SER A 233 10.76 -19.63 5.01
CA SER A 233 11.81 -18.93 4.30
C SER A 233 11.34 -17.52 3.92
N GLN A 234 12.28 -16.56 3.88
CA GLN A 234 11.96 -15.18 3.52
C GLN A 234 11.27 -15.07 2.14
N ARG A 235 11.63 -15.95 1.19
CA ARG A 235 10.97 -16.03 -0.12
C ARG A 235 9.49 -16.39 0.01
N ALA A 236 9.16 -17.45 0.74
CA ALA A 236 7.78 -17.89 0.90
C ALA A 236 6.94 -16.91 1.73
N LEU A 237 7.55 -16.27 2.73
CA LEU A 237 6.92 -15.20 3.51
C LEU A 237 6.50 -14.03 2.62
N SER A 238 7.35 -13.60 1.69
CA SER A 238 7.03 -12.53 0.73
C SER A 238 6.03 -12.95 -0.36
N GLN A 239 5.96 -14.24 -0.71
CA GLN A 239 5.10 -14.74 -1.79
C GLN A 239 3.69 -15.12 -1.33
N SER A 240 3.57 -15.77 -0.18
CA SER A 240 2.32 -16.36 0.30
C SER A 240 2.15 -16.30 1.82
N PHE A 241 2.88 -15.39 2.51
CA PHE A 241 2.88 -15.30 3.97
C PHE A 241 3.31 -16.62 4.65
N GLY A 242 4.12 -17.43 3.96
CA GLY A 242 4.56 -18.74 4.41
C GLY A 242 3.47 -19.82 4.44
N ILE A 243 2.30 -19.54 3.86
CA ILE A 243 1.24 -20.52 3.68
C ILE A 243 1.61 -21.41 2.49
N MET A 244 1.54 -22.72 2.71
CA MET A 244 1.66 -23.73 1.66
C MET A 244 0.36 -24.52 1.51
N VAL A 245 0.27 -25.31 0.45
CA VAL A 245 -0.88 -26.17 0.19
C VAL A 245 -0.41 -27.54 -0.28
N ASN A 246 -0.99 -28.58 0.29
CA ASN A 246 -0.83 -29.95 -0.18
C ASN A 246 -1.91 -30.27 -1.21
N TYR A 247 -1.48 -30.74 -2.38
CA TYR A 247 -2.34 -31.31 -3.41
C TYR A 247 -2.28 -32.83 -3.34
N GLN A 248 -3.44 -33.48 -3.42
CA GLN A 248 -3.52 -34.94 -3.39
C GLN A 248 -4.05 -35.48 -4.71
N TYR A 249 -3.36 -36.49 -5.23
CA TYR A 249 -3.82 -37.30 -6.34
C TYR A 249 -4.37 -38.61 -5.79
N THR A 250 -5.65 -38.87 -6.04
CA THR A 250 -6.27 -40.17 -5.79
C THR A 250 -6.54 -40.79 -7.15
N LEU A 251 -5.86 -41.89 -7.48
CA LEU A 251 -5.87 -42.48 -8.82
C LEU A 251 -7.29 -42.65 -9.38
N ASP A 252 -8.20 -43.18 -8.57
CA ASP A 252 -9.59 -43.43 -8.95
C ASP A 252 -10.42 -42.15 -9.21
N ALA A 253 -9.93 -40.98 -8.79
CA ALA A 253 -10.62 -39.69 -8.92
C ALA A 253 -9.92 -38.71 -9.88
N VAL A 254 -8.70 -39.00 -10.34
CA VAL A 254 -7.90 -38.07 -11.19
C VAL A 254 -8.67 -37.65 -12.44
N GLU A 255 -9.24 -38.62 -13.15
CA GLU A 255 -9.95 -38.36 -14.41
C GLU A 255 -11.24 -37.57 -14.16
N ALA A 256 -12.03 -37.96 -13.16
CA ALA A 256 -13.25 -37.26 -12.77
C ALA A 256 -12.97 -35.80 -12.36
N ASN A 257 -11.92 -35.57 -11.56
CA ASN A 257 -11.49 -34.23 -11.14
C ASN A 257 -11.05 -33.37 -12.32
N THR A 258 -10.24 -33.95 -13.22
CA THR A 258 -9.76 -33.27 -14.43
C THR A 258 -10.94 -32.81 -15.29
N VAL A 259 -11.90 -33.71 -15.54
CA VAL A 259 -13.10 -33.39 -16.34
C VAL A 259 -13.94 -32.32 -15.66
N ALA A 260 -14.16 -32.41 -14.35
CA ALA A 260 -14.93 -31.42 -13.59
C ALA A 260 -14.28 -30.03 -13.63
N TYR A 261 -12.96 -29.95 -13.46
CA TYR A 261 -12.23 -28.69 -13.52
C TYR A 261 -12.24 -28.07 -14.92
N VAL A 262 -11.90 -28.85 -15.96
CA VAL A 262 -11.82 -28.33 -17.33
C VAL A 262 -13.20 -27.87 -17.84
N ARG A 263 -14.28 -28.58 -17.49
CA ARG A 263 -15.62 -28.24 -17.98
C ARG A 263 -16.34 -27.17 -17.17
N ARG A 264 -16.13 -27.13 -15.85
CA ARG A 264 -16.95 -26.34 -14.92
C ARG A 264 -16.13 -25.41 -14.01
N GLY A 265 -14.80 -25.47 -14.07
CA GLY A 265 -13.93 -24.76 -13.14
C GLY A 265 -14.04 -25.25 -11.70
N ALA A 266 -14.59 -26.45 -11.50
CA ALA A 266 -14.83 -27.04 -10.18
C ALA A 266 -13.52 -27.54 -9.57
N VAL A 267 -13.19 -27.07 -8.37
CA VAL A 267 -12.00 -27.48 -7.62
C VAL A 267 -12.39 -28.58 -6.64
N ALA A 268 -11.76 -29.75 -6.74
CA ALA A 268 -11.96 -30.83 -5.79
C ALA A 268 -11.26 -30.51 -4.45
N VAL A 269 -11.92 -30.79 -3.33
CA VAL A 269 -11.40 -30.56 -1.97
C VAL A 269 -11.55 -31.82 -1.15
N HIS A 270 -10.54 -32.17 -0.34
CA HIS A 270 -10.54 -33.40 0.45
C HIS A 270 -11.62 -33.36 1.58
N PRO A 271 -12.44 -34.42 1.76
CA PRO A 271 -13.60 -34.39 2.68
C PRO A 271 -13.27 -34.21 4.17
N ARG A 272 -12.07 -34.60 4.64
CA ARG A 272 -11.67 -34.43 6.06
C ARG A 272 -11.23 -33.01 6.42
N GLN A 273 -11.48 -32.02 5.58
CA GLN A 273 -11.29 -30.62 5.91
C GLN A 273 -12.60 -29.98 6.41
N GLN A 274 -13.08 -30.45 7.57
CA GLN A 274 -13.76 -29.55 8.51
C GLN A 274 -12.68 -28.87 9.37
N ASP A 275 -11.76 -28.16 8.72
CA ASP A 275 -11.08 -27.07 9.41
C ASP A 275 -12.15 -25.97 9.49
N PRO A 276 -12.57 -25.50 10.68
CA PRO A 276 -13.60 -24.45 10.77
C PRO A 276 -13.28 -23.23 9.91
N ASP A 277 -12.00 -22.97 9.61
CA ASP A 277 -11.57 -21.86 8.74
C ASP A 277 -11.71 -22.12 7.22
N LEU A 278 -11.81 -23.38 6.77
CA LEU A 278 -12.11 -23.77 5.38
C LEU A 278 -13.60 -24.12 5.18
N ALA A 279 -14.22 -24.77 6.17
CA ALA A 279 -15.61 -25.18 6.13
C ALA A 279 -16.61 -24.03 6.33
N ALA A 280 -16.23 -22.94 7.04
CA ALA A 280 -17.04 -21.71 7.15
C ALA A 280 -17.08 -20.87 5.85
N THR A 281 -16.86 -21.50 4.70
CA THR A 281 -16.79 -20.84 3.39
C THR A 281 -17.58 -21.58 2.31
N VAL A 282 -18.34 -22.63 2.68
CA VAL A 282 -19.19 -23.36 1.71
C VAL A 282 -20.69 -23.18 2.00
N LEU A 283 -21.08 -22.70 3.19
CA LEU A 283 -22.45 -22.32 3.51
C LEU A 283 -22.41 -21.11 4.46
N ASP A 284 -22.46 -19.92 3.86
CA ASP A 284 -23.06 -18.65 4.34
C ASP A 284 -22.45 -17.46 3.57
#